data_AF-A0A1L9SSM0-F1
#
_entry.id   AF-A0A1L9SSM0-F1
#
_cell.length_a   1.000
_cell.length_b   1.000
_cell.length_c   1.000
_cell.angle_alpha   90.00
_cell.angle_beta   90.00
_cell.angle_gamma   90.00
#
_symmetry.space_group_name_H-M   'P 1'
#
loop_
_entity.id
_entity.type
_entity.pdbx_description
1 polymer ?
#
loop_
_entity_poly.entity_id
_entity_poly.type
_entity_poly.pdbx_seq_one_letter_code
_entity_poly.pdbx_strand_id
1 'polypeptide(L)'
;MDDRIDSILPEQGSALPCDVARECPTKSKHDVGWRRIVRNFTPSWFSVNMGTGIVSLLLNSLPYNARWLYWISVVIFALNVLLFTVGVALSALRYILYPQIFRVMITHPVQSLFLGTIPMGLATIINMFCDVCVPSWGDGAAYFAWALWILDALLSVFTATVLPFIMMTRKNETHLGSMTAVWLLPIVSCVVAAASGAIVADVLPNSQLALGTIVASFVLWGIGVPLAFMVVTIYLHRLMLHKLPPKAAIVSVFLPLGPLGQGGFG
;
A
#
# COMPACT_ATOMS: atom_id res chain seq x y z
N MET A 1 -48.60 50.56 -22.61
CA MET A 1 -47.73 49.40 -22.87
C MET A 1 -46.50 49.95 -23.59
N ASP A 2 -45.72 50.77 -22.88
CA ASP A 2 -44.58 50.35 -22.03
C ASP A 2 -43.39 49.94 -22.89
N ASP A 3 -42.18 50.46 -22.73
CA ASP A 3 -41.63 51.44 -21.79
C ASP A 3 -40.23 51.82 -22.34
N ARG A 4 -39.84 53.09 -22.15
CA ARG A 4 -38.48 53.63 -21.97
C ARG A 4 -37.35 53.37 -22.99
N ILE A 5 -36.94 54.40 -23.74
CA ILE A 5 -36.00 55.50 -23.40
C ILE A 5 -34.54 55.19 -23.79
N ASP A 6 -34.11 56.01 -24.75
CA ASP A 6 -32.77 56.52 -25.04
C ASP A 6 -31.72 56.41 -23.92
N SER A 7 -30.55 55.89 -24.29
CA SER A 7 -29.25 56.45 -23.90
C SER A 7 -28.23 56.06 -24.98
N ILE A 8 -28.07 56.91 -26.00
CA ILE A 8 -27.00 57.92 -26.13
C ILE A 8 -25.61 57.29 -26.43
N LEU A 9 -25.23 57.40 -27.71
CA LEU A 9 -23.85 57.40 -28.26
C LEU A 9 -22.97 58.51 -27.61
N PRO A 10 -21.69 58.74 -27.97
CA PRO A 10 -20.52 57.90 -28.33
C PRO A 10 -19.23 58.38 -27.56
N GLU A 11 -18.03 58.08 -28.09
CA GLU A 11 -16.72 58.74 -27.87
C GLU A 11 -15.70 58.22 -26.83
N GLN A 12 -14.60 57.70 -27.40
CA GLN A 12 -13.18 57.99 -27.15
C GLN A 12 -12.65 58.21 -25.73
N GLY A 13 -11.55 57.49 -25.42
CA GLY A 13 -10.37 58.14 -24.83
C GLY A 13 -9.68 57.43 -23.67
N SER A 14 -8.40 57.11 -23.91
CA SER A 14 -7.29 57.06 -22.95
C SER A 14 -7.06 55.78 -22.11
N ALA A 15 -6.04 55.04 -22.56
CA ALA A 15 -4.86 54.60 -21.82
C ALA A 15 -5.00 54.21 -20.34
N LEU A 16 -4.67 52.94 -20.03
CA LEU A 16 -3.92 52.51 -18.84
C LEU A 16 -3.33 51.10 -19.12
N PRO A 17 -2.23 50.71 -18.45
CA PRO A 17 -1.09 50.05 -19.07
C PRO A 17 -1.22 48.52 -19.08
N CYS A 18 -0.55 47.88 -20.04
CA CYS A 18 -0.17 46.48 -19.95
C CYS A 18 0.86 46.26 -18.82
N ASP A 19 0.41 46.35 -17.57
CA ASP A 19 1.11 45.80 -16.40
C ASP A 19 0.37 44.55 -15.91
N VAL A 20 0.13 43.61 -16.83
CA VAL A 20 0.08 42.21 -16.41
C VAL A 20 1.52 41.77 -16.38
N ALA A 21 2.19 42.07 -15.27
CA ALA A 21 3.35 41.33 -14.86
C ALA A 21 2.98 39.85 -15.00
N ARG A 22 3.45 39.23 -16.08
CA ARG A 22 3.54 37.78 -16.16
C ARG A 22 4.45 37.43 -15.00
N GLU A 23 3.86 37.09 -13.87
CA GLU A 23 4.53 36.31 -12.85
C GLU A 23 4.95 35.02 -13.57
N CYS A 24 6.16 35.04 -14.12
CA CYS A 24 6.88 33.82 -14.43
C CYS A 24 6.77 33.00 -13.15
N PRO A 25 6.20 31.78 -13.19
CA PRO A 25 6.02 30.99 -11.99
C PRO A 25 7.41 30.90 -11.37
N THR A 26 7.58 31.56 -10.22
CA THR A 26 8.82 31.59 -9.49
C THR A 26 9.12 30.14 -9.21
N LYS A 27 10.07 29.55 -9.97
CA LYS A 27 10.50 28.17 -9.80
C LYS A 27 10.95 28.06 -8.36
N SER A 28 10.07 27.53 -7.53
CA SER A 28 10.28 27.38 -6.11
C SER A 28 11.56 26.58 -5.93
N LYS A 29 12.41 26.93 -4.96
CA LYS A 29 13.63 26.17 -4.60
C LYS A 29 13.35 24.67 -4.33
N HIS A 30 12.08 24.26 -4.27
CA HIS A 30 11.60 22.90 -4.15
C HIS A 30 11.49 22.10 -5.48
N ASP A 31 11.73 22.70 -6.65
CA ASP A 31 11.56 22.05 -7.97
C ASP A 31 12.84 21.47 -8.61
N VAL A 32 13.97 21.54 -7.91
CA VAL A 32 15.28 21.05 -8.41
C VAL A 32 15.92 20.03 -7.46
N GLY A 33 16.42 18.93 -8.04
CA GLY A 33 17.29 17.94 -7.38
C GLY A 33 16.59 16.81 -6.62
N TRP A 34 17.35 16.11 -5.77
CA TRP A 34 16.92 14.95 -4.95
C TRP A 34 15.63 15.19 -4.15
N ARG A 35 15.34 16.44 -3.75
CA ARG A 35 14.08 16.81 -3.08
C ARG A 35 12.84 16.61 -3.96
N ARG A 36 12.95 16.70 -5.29
CA ARG A 36 11.84 16.38 -6.22
C ARG A 36 11.57 14.87 -6.26
N ILE A 37 12.61 14.04 -6.22
CA ILE A 37 12.49 12.58 -6.14
C ILE A 37 11.83 12.20 -4.82
N VAL A 38 12.28 12.76 -3.69
CA VAL A 38 11.69 12.52 -2.37
C VAL A 38 10.23 13.00 -2.30
N ARG A 39 9.89 14.10 -2.97
CA ARG A 39 8.51 14.64 -3.03
C ARG A 39 7.59 13.84 -3.97
N ASN A 40 8.12 13.32 -5.08
CA ASN A 40 7.40 12.45 -6.03
C ASN A 40 7.39 10.96 -5.61
N PHE A 41 8.11 10.58 -4.55
CA PHE A 41 8.12 9.22 -4.03
C PHE A 41 6.79 8.92 -3.33
N THR A 42 5.79 8.60 -4.13
CA THR A 42 4.45 8.23 -3.66
C THR A 42 4.50 6.84 -3.01
N PRO A 43 3.74 6.57 -1.93
CA PRO A 43 3.65 5.25 -1.31
C PRO A 43 3.28 4.11 -2.28
N SER A 44 2.77 4.43 -3.47
CA SER A 44 2.53 3.47 -4.54
C SER A 44 3.78 2.70 -4.97
N TRP A 45 4.99 3.24 -4.79
CA TRP A 45 6.23 2.52 -5.12
C TRP A 45 6.44 1.25 -4.27
N PHE A 46 5.83 1.16 -3.09
CA PHE A 46 5.84 -0.08 -2.30
C PHE A 46 5.07 -1.22 -2.98
N SER A 47 4.19 -0.94 -3.94
CA SER A 47 3.57 -1.99 -4.76
C SER A 47 4.58 -2.74 -5.64
N VAL A 48 5.65 -2.06 -6.09
CA VAL A 48 6.74 -2.69 -6.85
C VAL A 48 7.53 -3.65 -5.97
N ASN A 49 7.79 -3.26 -4.71
CA ASN A 49 8.39 -4.15 -3.71
C ASN A 49 7.52 -5.39 -3.46
N MET A 50 6.23 -5.19 -3.18
CA MET A 50 5.29 -6.30 -2.97
C MET A 50 5.28 -7.27 -4.17
N GLY A 51 5.21 -6.75 -5.41
CA GLY A 51 5.23 -7.58 -6.61
C GLY A 51 6.55 -8.34 -6.80
N THR A 52 7.68 -7.65 -6.60
CA THR A 52 9.02 -8.27 -6.71
C THR A 52 9.22 -9.36 -5.67
N GLY A 53 8.75 -9.14 -4.43
CA GLY A 53 8.76 -10.13 -3.36
C GLY A 53 7.93 -11.36 -3.68
N ILE A 54 6.70 -11.20 -4.20
CA ILE A 54 5.85 -12.33 -4.62
C ILE A 54 6.49 -13.11 -5.77
N VAL A 55 7.11 -12.43 -6.74
CA VAL A 55 7.80 -13.08 -7.86
C VAL A 55 8.94 -13.93 -7.31
N SER A 56 9.75 -13.38 -6.40
CA SER A 56 10.80 -14.15 -5.72
C SER A 56 10.23 -15.40 -5.05
N LEU A 57 9.14 -15.25 -4.27
CA LEU A 57 8.52 -16.33 -3.51
C LEU A 57 8.07 -17.47 -4.43
N LEU A 58 7.36 -17.12 -5.50
CA LEU A 58 6.89 -18.09 -6.49
C LEU A 58 8.05 -18.81 -7.18
N LEU A 59 9.15 -18.11 -7.51
CA LEU A 59 10.31 -18.76 -8.10
C LEU A 59 10.96 -19.79 -7.17
N ASN A 60 10.94 -19.55 -5.85
CA ASN A 60 11.48 -20.49 -4.86
C ASN A 60 10.56 -21.69 -4.61
N SER A 61 9.24 -21.47 -4.59
CA SER A 61 8.24 -22.51 -4.33
C SER A 61 7.91 -23.38 -5.56
N LEU A 62 8.49 -23.09 -6.74
CA LEU A 62 8.24 -23.88 -7.96
C LEU A 62 8.80 -25.31 -7.81
N PRO A 63 8.01 -26.35 -8.13
CA PRO A 63 8.42 -27.76 -7.99
C PRO A 63 9.52 -28.17 -8.99
N TYR A 64 9.75 -27.39 -10.04
CA TYR A 64 10.87 -27.56 -10.97
C TYR A 64 12.14 -26.98 -10.35
N ASN A 65 12.76 -27.74 -9.45
CA ASN A 65 13.91 -27.33 -8.64
C ASN A 65 15.24 -27.37 -9.44
N ALA A 66 15.30 -26.63 -10.54
CA ALA A 66 16.54 -26.46 -11.29
C ALA A 66 17.46 -25.50 -10.54
N ARG A 67 18.75 -25.86 -10.37
CA ARG A 67 19.72 -25.09 -9.57
C ARG A 67 19.82 -23.62 -9.98
N TRP A 68 19.64 -23.31 -11.26
CA TRP A 68 19.67 -21.94 -11.80
C TRP A 68 18.46 -21.10 -11.35
N LEU A 69 17.30 -21.71 -11.15
CA LEU A 69 16.07 -21.02 -10.73
C LEU A 69 16.18 -20.53 -9.28
N TYR A 70 16.79 -21.35 -8.41
CA TYR A 70 17.11 -20.97 -7.03
C TYR A 70 18.00 -19.72 -6.97
N TRP A 71 19.08 -19.67 -7.76
CA TRP A 71 19.97 -18.50 -7.78
C TRP A 71 19.27 -17.23 -8.30
N ILE A 72 18.40 -17.36 -9.30
CA ILE A 72 17.59 -16.22 -9.77
C ILE A 72 16.67 -15.72 -8.66
N SER A 73 16.01 -16.63 -7.93
CA SER A 73 15.18 -16.28 -6.79
C SER A 73 15.96 -15.49 -5.74
N VAL A 74 17.17 -15.94 -5.37
CA VAL A 74 18.02 -15.24 -4.40
C VAL A 74 18.43 -13.84 -4.88
N VAL A 75 18.75 -13.68 -6.18
CA VAL A 75 19.08 -12.37 -6.76
C VAL A 75 17.87 -11.42 -6.71
N ILE A 76 16.68 -11.91 -7.05
CA ILE A 76 15.44 -11.13 -6.98
C ILE A 76 15.11 -10.78 -5.52
N PHE A 77 15.31 -11.70 -4.58
CA PHE A 77 15.15 -11.44 -3.16
C PHE A 77 16.09 -10.33 -2.67
N ALA A 78 17.38 -10.38 -3.01
CA ALA A 78 18.33 -9.34 -2.66
C ALA A 78 17.93 -7.96 -3.24
N LEU A 79 17.44 -7.95 -4.49
CA LEU A 79 16.90 -6.75 -5.11
C LEU A 79 15.64 -6.24 -4.39
N ASN A 80 14.75 -7.13 -3.95
CA ASN A 80 13.56 -6.77 -3.18
C ASN A 80 13.92 -6.13 -1.82
N VAL A 81 14.89 -6.72 -1.10
CA VAL A 81 15.39 -6.16 0.16
C VAL A 81 16.03 -4.78 -0.07
N LEU A 82 16.79 -4.61 -1.15
CA LEU A 82 17.36 -3.31 -1.52
C LEU A 82 16.28 -2.27 -1.83
N LEU A 83 15.28 -2.63 -2.65
CA LEU A 83 14.17 -1.73 -2.98
C LEU A 83 13.33 -1.38 -1.74
N PHE A 84 13.15 -2.32 -0.80
CA PHE A 84 12.39 -2.09 0.42
C PHE A 84 13.16 -1.18 1.38
N THR A 85 14.45 -1.43 1.60
CA THR A 85 15.30 -0.59 2.46
C THR A 85 15.44 0.83 1.91
N VAL A 86 15.63 0.99 0.60
CA VAL A 86 15.62 2.31 -0.05
C VAL A 86 14.24 2.98 0.09
N GLY A 87 13.16 2.24 -0.13
CA GLY A 87 11.80 2.76 0.03
C GLY A 87 11.51 3.24 1.45
N VAL A 88 11.84 2.43 2.46
CA VAL A 88 11.70 2.78 3.88
C VAL A 88 12.60 3.96 4.24
N ALA A 89 13.85 4.00 3.79
CA ALA A 89 14.76 5.12 4.05
C ALA A 89 14.24 6.43 3.43
N LEU A 90 13.75 6.40 2.20
CA LEU A 90 13.14 7.56 1.53
C LEU A 90 11.85 8.00 2.23
N SER A 91 11.01 7.06 2.66
CA SER A 91 9.80 7.35 3.44
C SER A 91 10.13 7.96 4.80
N ALA A 92 11.07 7.38 5.54
CA ALA A 92 11.54 7.90 6.83
C ALA A 92 12.13 9.30 6.67
N LEU A 93 12.99 9.51 5.67
CA LEU A 93 13.56 10.82 5.35
C LEU A 93 12.48 11.84 5.00
N ARG A 94 11.46 11.45 4.24
CA ARG A 94 10.31 12.30 3.92
C ARG A 94 9.52 12.69 5.17
N TYR A 95 9.31 11.76 6.11
CA TYR A 95 8.57 12.02 7.35
C TYR A 95 9.37 12.87 8.35
N ILE A 96 10.69 12.70 8.43
CA ILE A 96 11.58 13.51 9.27
C ILE A 96 11.66 14.95 8.74
N LEU A 97 11.83 15.13 7.43
CA LEU A 97 11.98 16.46 6.82
C LEU A 97 10.66 17.25 6.73
N TYR A 98 9.53 16.55 6.60
CA TYR A 98 8.22 17.18 6.38
C TYR A 98 7.10 16.47 7.16
N PRO A 99 7.05 16.60 8.49
CA PRO A 99 6.06 15.93 9.34
C PRO A 99 4.61 16.32 8.99
N GLN A 100 4.39 17.51 8.42
CA GLN A 100 3.06 17.93 7.96
C GLN A 100 2.54 17.11 6.77
N ILE A 101 3.42 16.50 5.96
CA ILE A 101 3.01 15.68 4.81
C ILE A 101 2.38 14.36 5.27
N PHE A 102 2.74 13.82 6.44
CA PHE A 102 2.13 12.60 6.97
C PHE A 102 0.63 12.79 7.19
N ARG A 103 0.23 13.93 7.77
CA ARG A 103 -1.19 14.25 7.99
C ARG A 103 -1.93 14.45 6.67
N VAL A 104 -1.31 15.12 5.70
CA VAL A 104 -1.89 15.33 4.36
C VAL A 104 -2.02 14.01 3.58
N MET A 105 -1.03 13.11 3.69
CA MET A 105 -1.03 11.80 3.04
C MET A 105 -2.13 10.91 3.61
N ILE A 106 -2.26 10.85 4.93
CA ILE A 106 -3.35 10.14 5.63
C ILE A 106 -4.72 10.73 5.27
N THR A 107 -4.75 12.01 4.89
CA THR A 107 -5.98 12.70 4.45
C THR A 107 -6.31 12.41 2.98
N HIS A 108 -5.41 11.83 2.18
CA HIS A 108 -5.72 11.47 0.79
C HIS A 108 -6.28 10.04 0.69
N PRO A 109 -7.53 9.86 0.22
CA PRO A 109 -8.25 8.58 0.33
C PRO A 109 -7.57 7.40 -0.36
N VAL A 110 -6.81 7.66 -1.44
CA VAL A 110 -6.07 6.63 -2.17
C VAL A 110 -4.67 6.41 -1.59
N GLN A 111 -3.98 7.47 -1.16
CA GLN A 111 -2.60 7.36 -0.68
C GLN A 111 -2.49 6.71 0.71
N SER A 112 -3.48 6.91 1.58
CA SER A 112 -3.50 6.28 2.90
C SER A 112 -3.58 4.75 2.81
N LEU A 113 -4.30 4.21 1.82
CA LEU A 113 -4.47 2.77 1.63
C LEU A 113 -3.17 2.07 1.22
N PHE A 114 -2.27 2.79 0.55
CA PHE A 114 -0.93 2.28 0.24
C PHE A 114 -0.04 2.13 1.48
N LEU A 115 -0.39 2.70 2.65
CA LEU A 115 0.34 2.41 3.89
C LEU A 115 0.27 0.92 4.27
N GLY A 116 -0.81 0.21 3.90
CA GLY A 116 -0.91 -1.24 4.07
C GLY A 116 0.04 -2.04 3.17
N THR A 117 0.62 -1.43 2.12
CA THR A 117 1.61 -2.11 1.27
C THR A 117 2.98 -2.23 1.93
N ILE A 118 3.25 -1.44 2.99
CA ILE A 118 4.47 -1.55 3.78
C ILE A 118 4.54 -2.89 4.52
N PRO A 119 3.56 -3.26 5.38
CA PRO A 119 3.58 -4.57 6.02
C PRO A 119 3.46 -5.72 5.01
N MET A 120 2.63 -5.59 3.96
CA MET A 120 2.58 -6.62 2.91
C MET A 120 3.95 -6.86 2.25
N GLY A 121 4.71 -5.81 1.96
CA GLY A 121 6.06 -5.94 1.42
C GLY A 121 7.02 -6.58 2.42
N LEU A 122 6.95 -6.19 3.70
CA LEU A 122 7.76 -6.75 4.77
C LEU A 122 7.50 -8.25 4.97
N ALA A 123 6.24 -8.69 4.94
CA ALA A 123 5.85 -10.09 5.02
C ALA A 123 6.48 -10.95 3.90
N THR A 124 6.58 -10.42 2.67
CA THR A 124 7.27 -11.16 1.59
C THR A 124 8.75 -11.39 1.88
N ILE A 125 9.40 -10.42 2.52
CA ILE A 125 10.82 -10.52 2.90
C ILE A 125 10.98 -11.52 4.04
N ILE A 126 10.08 -11.49 5.03
CA ILE A 126 10.09 -12.45 6.16
C ILE A 126 9.93 -13.88 5.64
N ASN A 127 8.95 -14.14 4.77
CA ASN A 127 8.72 -15.46 4.20
C ASN A 127 9.94 -15.99 3.46
N MET A 128 10.53 -15.16 2.59
CA MET A 128 11.76 -15.53 1.88
C MET A 128 12.95 -15.77 2.80
N PHE A 129 13.07 -14.95 3.84
CA PHE A 129 14.12 -15.11 4.84
C PHE A 129 13.95 -16.43 5.60
N CYS A 130 12.71 -16.83 5.95
CA CYS A 130 12.42 -18.14 6.52
C CYS A 130 12.84 -19.28 5.58
N ASP A 131 12.48 -19.21 4.30
CA ASP A 131 12.74 -20.30 3.35
C ASP A 131 14.23 -20.44 2.97
N VAL A 132 14.97 -19.33 2.86
CA VAL A 132 16.33 -19.31 2.32
C VAL A 132 17.39 -19.17 3.42
N CYS A 133 17.18 -18.25 4.36
CA CYS A 133 18.19 -17.88 5.35
C CYS A 133 18.15 -18.80 6.58
N VAL A 134 16.99 -19.26 7.04
CA VAL A 134 16.92 -20.12 8.25
C VAL A 134 17.62 -21.46 8.07
N PRO A 135 17.46 -22.20 6.95
CA PRO A 135 18.22 -23.44 6.72
C PRO A 135 19.74 -23.23 6.68
N SER A 136 20.18 -22.02 6.35
CA SER A 136 21.60 -21.69 6.16
C SER A 136 22.27 -21.11 7.42
N TRP A 137 21.53 -20.35 8.24
CA TRP A 137 22.05 -19.60 9.38
C TRP A 137 21.61 -20.15 10.75
N GLY A 138 20.72 -21.14 10.77
CA GLY A 138 20.28 -21.84 11.99
C GLY A 138 19.31 -21.04 12.86
N ASP A 139 19.17 -21.47 14.11
CA ASP A 139 18.11 -21.03 15.03
C ASP A 139 18.08 -19.51 15.30
N GLY A 140 19.25 -18.85 15.29
CA GLY A 140 19.34 -17.39 15.48
C GLY A 140 18.61 -16.58 14.41
N ALA A 141 18.56 -17.08 13.18
CA ALA A 141 17.82 -16.47 12.08
C ALA A 141 16.30 -16.64 12.27
N ALA A 142 15.84 -17.77 12.82
CA ALA A 142 14.43 -18.01 13.10
C ALA A 142 13.88 -17.00 14.14
N TYR A 143 14.64 -16.72 15.20
CA TYR A 143 14.25 -15.69 16.18
C TYR A 143 14.22 -14.27 15.60
N PHE A 144 15.13 -13.96 14.67
CA PHE A 144 15.13 -12.68 13.97
C PHE A 144 13.90 -12.54 13.05
N ALA A 145 13.57 -13.59 12.29
CA ALA A 145 12.36 -13.63 11.47
C ALA A 145 11.09 -13.46 12.32
N TRP A 146 11.04 -14.11 13.49
CA TRP A 146 9.94 -13.98 14.45
C TRP A 146 9.79 -12.57 15.00
N ALA A 147 10.90 -11.91 15.37
CA ALA A 147 10.86 -10.53 15.84
C ALA A 147 10.37 -9.56 14.73
N LEU A 148 10.81 -9.77 13.48
CA LEU A 148 10.31 -9.02 12.33
C LEU A 148 8.83 -9.27 12.08
N TRP A 149 8.38 -10.52 12.22
CA TRP A 149 6.97 -10.89 12.07
C TRP A 149 6.08 -10.24 13.12
N ILE A 150 6.50 -10.17 14.39
CA ILE A 150 5.72 -9.44 15.41
C ILE A 150 5.55 -7.98 15.03
N LEU A 151 6.63 -7.34 14.56
CA LEU A 151 6.57 -5.94 14.11
C LEU A 151 5.62 -5.79 12.92
N ASP A 152 5.66 -6.71 11.96
CA ASP A 152 4.77 -6.75 10.80
C ASP A 152 3.30 -6.94 11.20
N ALA A 153 3.02 -7.87 12.12
CA ALA A 153 1.69 -8.14 12.64
C ALA A 153 1.10 -6.91 13.35
N LEU A 154 1.89 -6.21 14.17
CA LEU A 154 1.48 -4.97 14.83
C LEU A 154 1.19 -3.85 13.82
N LEU A 155 2.05 -3.68 12.82
CA LEU A 155 1.83 -2.70 11.74
C LEU A 155 0.59 -3.04 10.91
N SER A 156 0.35 -4.32 10.64
CA SER A 156 -0.83 -4.80 9.92
C SER A 156 -2.11 -4.50 10.69
N VAL A 157 -2.18 -4.84 11.98
CA VAL A 157 -3.35 -4.53 12.83
C VAL A 157 -3.56 -3.02 12.96
N PHE A 158 -2.48 -2.25 13.13
CA PHE A 158 -2.55 -0.80 13.19
C PHE A 158 -3.12 -0.21 11.90
N THR A 159 -2.59 -0.59 10.73
CA THR A 159 -3.08 -0.09 9.44
C THR A 159 -4.50 -0.55 9.14
N ALA A 160 -4.87 -1.79 9.47
CA ALA A 160 -6.20 -2.33 9.32
C ALA A 160 -7.25 -1.65 10.23
N THR A 161 -6.85 -1.11 11.38
CA THR A 161 -7.77 -0.42 12.30
C THR A 161 -7.83 1.09 12.03
N VAL A 162 -6.67 1.73 11.86
CA VAL A 162 -6.55 3.18 11.71
C VAL A 162 -7.14 3.65 10.38
N LEU A 163 -6.94 2.91 9.29
CA LEU A 163 -7.42 3.36 7.97
C LEU A 163 -8.96 3.39 7.88
N PRO A 164 -9.69 2.32 8.29
CA PRO A 164 -11.16 2.39 8.37
C PRO A 164 -11.65 3.45 9.36
N PHE A 165 -11.01 3.60 10.53
CA PHE A 165 -11.40 4.60 11.53
C PHE A 165 -11.31 6.03 10.98
N ILE A 166 -10.25 6.35 10.24
CA ILE A 166 -10.07 7.65 9.59
C ILE A 166 -11.11 7.87 8.50
N MET A 167 -11.47 6.81 7.75
CA MET A 167 -12.54 6.91 6.74
C MET A 167 -13.90 7.18 7.38
N MET A 168 -14.25 6.50 8.48
CA MET A 168 -15.51 6.72 9.20
C MET A 168 -15.61 8.11 9.84
N THR A 169 -14.49 8.67 10.29
CA THR A 169 -14.46 9.98 10.97
C THR A 169 -14.57 11.16 9.98
N ARG A 170 -14.41 10.93 8.67
CA ARG A 170 -14.48 12.00 7.67
C ARG A 170 -15.91 12.26 7.21
N LYS A 171 -16.36 13.50 7.41
CA LYS A 171 -17.63 14.07 6.93
C LYS A 171 -17.71 14.34 5.41
N ASN A 172 -16.74 13.88 4.62
CA ASN A 172 -16.82 14.04 3.17
C ASN A 172 -17.71 12.93 2.63
N GLU A 173 -18.88 13.32 2.11
CA GLU A 173 -19.74 12.60 1.17
C GLU A 173 -19.00 11.47 0.45
N THR A 174 -18.92 10.29 1.09
CA THR A 174 -18.39 9.08 0.45
C THR A 174 -19.50 8.60 -0.44
N HIS A 175 -19.66 9.28 -1.59
CA HIS A 175 -20.60 8.89 -2.62
C HIS A 175 -20.32 7.41 -2.91
N LEU A 176 -21.34 6.54 -2.78
CA LEU A 176 -21.19 5.08 -2.94
C LEU A 176 -20.48 4.69 -4.26
N GLY A 177 -20.48 5.58 -5.26
CA GLY A 177 -19.71 5.46 -6.50
C GLY A 177 -18.19 5.46 -6.36
N SER A 178 -17.61 5.92 -5.23
CA SER A 178 -16.15 6.02 -5.00
C SER A 178 -15.54 4.86 -4.23
N MET A 179 -16.35 3.92 -3.72
CA MET A 179 -15.84 2.70 -3.10
C MET A 179 -15.07 1.88 -4.13
N THR A 180 -13.76 1.78 -3.92
CA THR A 180 -12.81 1.16 -4.83
C THR A 180 -12.18 -0.05 -4.15
N ALA A 181 -11.81 -1.08 -4.90
CA ALA A 181 -11.14 -2.28 -4.38
C ALA A 181 -9.87 -2.00 -3.55
N VAL A 182 -9.29 -0.80 -3.66
CA VAL A 182 -8.16 -0.31 -2.85
C VAL A 182 -8.47 -0.37 -1.34
N TRP A 183 -9.73 -0.37 -0.93
CA TRP A 183 -10.17 -0.57 0.46
C TRP A 183 -9.78 -1.95 1.03
N LEU A 184 -9.48 -2.92 0.17
CA LEU A 184 -8.99 -4.23 0.57
C LEU A 184 -7.51 -4.18 1.00
N LEU A 185 -6.71 -3.21 0.56
CA LEU A 185 -5.25 -3.21 0.84
C LEU A 185 -4.92 -3.34 2.34
N PRO A 186 -5.53 -2.58 3.27
CA PRO A 186 -5.22 -2.71 4.69
C PRO A 186 -5.75 -4.00 5.33
N ILE A 187 -6.83 -4.55 4.77
CA ILE A 187 -7.40 -5.81 5.25
C ILE A 187 -6.50 -6.97 4.81
N VAL A 188 -5.99 -6.91 3.58
CA VAL A 188 -5.08 -7.89 3.01
C VAL A 188 -3.76 -7.92 3.77
N SER A 189 -3.25 -6.81 4.29
CA SER A 189 -2.05 -6.85 5.15
C SER A 189 -2.22 -7.74 6.38
N CYS A 190 -3.38 -7.72 7.05
CA CYS A 190 -3.64 -8.63 8.17
C CYS A 190 -3.69 -10.10 7.73
N VAL A 191 -4.31 -10.40 6.59
CA VAL A 191 -4.39 -11.78 6.07
C VAL A 191 -3.00 -12.29 5.66
N VAL A 192 -2.19 -11.44 5.02
CA VAL A 192 -0.81 -11.79 4.64
C VAL A 192 0.09 -11.95 5.87
N ALA A 193 -0.07 -11.11 6.90
CA ALA A 193 0.66 -11.28 8.15
C ALA A 193 0.29 -12.60 8.86
N ALA A 194 -0.99 -13.00 8.82
CA ALA A 194 -1.42 -14.31 9.34
C ALA A 194 -0.78 -15.48 8.57
N ALA A 195 -0.82 -15.43 7.23
CA ALA A 195 -0.17 -16.41 6.37
C ALA A 195 1.35 -16.50 6.62
N SER A 196 2.02 -15.35 6.77
CA SER A 196 3.45 -15.29 7.10
C SER A 196 3.74 -15.91 8.47
N GLY A 197 2.83 -15.74 9.44
CA GLY A 197 2.98 -16.30 10.78
C GLY A 197 2.95 -17.83 10.81
N ALA A 198 2.21 -18.46 9.89
CA ALA A 198 2.25 -19.91 9.71
C ALA A 198 3.63 -20.40 9.24
N ILE A 199 4.25 -19.70 8.29
CA ILE A 199 5.61 -20.00 7.79
C ILE A 199 6.65 -19.79 8.90
N VAL A 200 6.53 -18.69 9.65
CA VAL A 200 7.43 -18.39 10.78
C VAL A 200 7.29 -19.42 11.90
N ALA A 201 6.09 -19.93 12.16
CA ALA A 201 5.86 -20.95 13.17
C ALA A 201 6.52 -22.29 12.81
N ASP A 202 6.61 -22.65 11.52
CA ASP A 202 7.23 -23.90 11.05
C ASP A 202 8.75 -23.91 11.23
N VAL A 203 9.39 -22.75 11.07
CA VAL A 203 10.85 -22.61 11.25
C VAL A 203 11.28 -22.40 12.70
N LEU A 204 10.34 -22.28 13.64
CA LEU A 204 10.64 -21.96 15.03
C LEU A 204 11.03 -23.22 15.83
N PRO A 205 12.22 -23.27 16.47
CA PRO A 205 12.66 -24.45 17.21
C PRO A 205 11.89 -24.65 18.53
N ASN A 206 11.28 -23.60 19.08
CA ASN A 206 10.54 -23.66 20.34
C ASN A 206 9.03 -23.84 20.10
N SER A 207 8.51 -24.99 20.49
CA SER A 207 7.10 -25.35 20.29
C SER A 207 6.10 -24.42 21.00
N GLN A 208 6.45 -23.81 22.14
CA GLN A 208 5.53 -22.86 22.80
C GLN A 208 5.43 -21.53 22.05
N LEU A 209 6.54 -21.03 21.53
CA LEU A 209 6.56 -19.81 20.71
C LEU A 209 5.89 -20.04 19.35
N ALA A 210 6.07 -21.22 18.76
CA ALA A 210 5.35 -21.63 17.55
C ALA A 210 3.84 -21.65 17.79
N LEU A 211 3.37 -22.28 18.87
CA LEU A 211 1.93 -22.30 19.24
C LEU A 211 1.38 -20.88 19.46
N GLY A 212 2.11 -20.02 20.17
CA GLY A 212 1.71 -18.63 20.37
C GLY A 212 1.59 -17.86 19.05
N THR A 213 2.52 -18.10 18.12
CA THR A 213 2.53 -17.51 16.78
C THR A 213 1.36 -18.00 15.94
N ILE A 214 1.03 -19.29 15.99
CA ILE A 214 -0.15 -19.87 15.32
C ILE A 214 -1.44 -19.28 15.87
N VAL A 215 -1.59 -19.20 17.19
CA VAL A 215 -2.79 -18.62 17.82
C VAL A 215 -2.94 -17.15 17.45
N ALA A 216 -1.85 -16.37 17.48
CA ALA A 216 -1.87 -14.98 17.05
C ALA A 216 -2.23 -14.86 15.56
N SER A 217 -1.65 -15.71 14.70
CA SER A 217 -1.98 -15.75 13.27
C SER A 217 -3.46 -16.06 13.03
N PHE A 218 -4.04 -16.98 13.80
CA PHE A 218 -5.46 -17.32 13.73
C PHE A 218 -6.36 -16.14 14.12
N VAL A 219 -5.96 -15.34 15.11
CA VAL A 219 -6.66 -14.10 15.47
C VAL A 219 -6.55 -13.06 14.35
N LEU A 220 -5.36 -12.85 13.77
CA LEU A 220 -5.19 -11.94 12.63
C LEU A 220 -6.03 -12.38 11.42
N TRP A 221 -6.06 -13.68 11.13
CA TRP A 221 -6.88 -14.28 10.08
C TRP A 221 -8.38 -14.05 10.34
N GLY A 222 -8.84 -14.27 11.57
CA GLY A 222 -10.23 -14.06 11.99
C GLY A 222 -10.68 -12.60 11.92
N ILE A 223 -9.75 -11.64 12.03
CA ILE A 223 -10.05 -10.22 11.79
C ILE A 223 -10.06 -9.91 10.29
N GLY A 224 -9.08 -10.41 9.53
CA GLY A 224 -8.89 -10.09 8.12
C GLY A 224 -9.93 -10.70 7.18
N VAL A 225 -10.17 -12.01 7.27
CA VAL A 225 -10.98 -12.75 6.30
C VAL A 225 -12.46 -12.33 6.30
N PRO A 226 -13.16 -12.23 7.45
CA PRO A 226 -14.55 -11.77 7.46
C PRO A 226 -14.70 -10.33 6.95
N LEU A 227 -13.77 -9.43 7.31
CA LEU A 227 -13.77 -8.06 6.80
C LEU A 227 -13.55 -8.02 5.27
N ALA A 228 -12.67 -8.87 4.74
CA ALA A 228 -12.46 -8.99 3.30
C ALA A 228 -13.74 -9.48 2.61
N PHE A 229 -14.43 -10.48 3.15
CA PHE A 229 -15.70 -10.96 2.61
C PHE A 229 -16.79 -9.88 2.56
N MET A 230 -16.92 -9.07 3.60
CA MET A 230 -17.87 -7.95 3.62
C MET A 230 -17.57 -6.95 2.49
N VAL A 231 -16.30 -6.53 2.34
CA VAL A 231 -15.88 -5.56 1.32
C VAL A 231 -16.03 -6.13 -0.09
N VAL A 232 -15.66 -7.40 -0.32
CA VAL A 232 -15.84 -8.07 -1.62
C VAL A 232 -17.32 -8.16 -1.98
N THR A 233 -18.19 -8.49 -1.03
CA THR A 233 -19.65 -8.57 -1.26
C THR A 233 -20.22 -7.22 -1.70
N ILE A 234 -19.85 -6.14 -1.00
CA ILE A 234 -20.25 -4.76 -1.37
C ILE A 234 -19.70 -4.36 -2.74
N TYR A 235 -18.45 -4.73 -3.03
CA TYR A 235 -17.81 -4.46 -4.32
C TYR A 235 -18.50 -5.19 -5.47
N LEU A 236 -18.85 -6.47 -5.30
CA LEU A 236 -19.62 -7.24 -6.27
C LEU A 236 -21.01 -6.62 -6.49
N HIS A 237 -21.69 -6.22 -5.42
CA HIS A 237 -22.97 -5.52 -5.50
C HIS A 237 -22.87 -4.22 -6.32
N ARG A 238 -21.80 -3.43 -6.10
CA ARG A 238 -21.51 -2.23 -6.90
C ARG A 238 -21.28 -2.56 -8.37
N LEU A 239 -20.51 -3.60 -8.70
CA LEU A 239 -20.29 -3.99 -10.09
C LEU A 239 -21.59 -4.38 -10.80
N MET A 240 -22.51 -5.04 -10.08
CA MET A 240 -23.83 -5.40 -10.61
C MET A 240 -24.70 -4.16 -10.89
N LEU A 241 -24.61 -3.09 -10.07
CA LEU A 241 -25.48 -1.91 -10.18
C LEU A 241 -24.91 -0.75 -11.02
N HIS A 242 -23.59 -0.57 -11.11
CA HIS A 242 -22.98 0.66 -11.65
C HIS A 242 -22.12 0.49 -12.91
N LYS A 243 -22.24 -0.64 -13.62
CA LYS A 243 -21.44 -1.02 -14.80
C LYS A 243 -19.93 -1.11 -14.50
N LEU A 244 -19.18 -1.70 -15.43
CA LEU A 244 -17.74 -1.94 -15.27
C LEU A 244 -16.97 -0.62 -15.03
N PRO A 245 -16.01 -0.59 -14.08
CA PRO A 245 -15.22 0.60 -13.81
C PRO A 245 -14.43 1.06 -15.06
N PRO A 246 -14.06 2.36 -15.14
CA PRO A 246 -13.30 2.91 -16.28
C PRO A 246 -12.01 2.12 -16.53
N LYS A 247 -11.52 2.12 -17.78
CA LYS A 247 -10.35 1.31 -18.22
C LYS A 247 -9.12 1.41 -17.31
N ALA A 248 -8.90 2.57 -16.66
CA ALA A 248 -7.80 2.78 -15.73
C ALA A 248 -7.88 1.97 -14.41
N ALA A 249 -9.07 1.45 -14.05
CA ALA A 249 -9.31 0.70 -12.83
C ALA A 249 -9.51 -0.81 -13.06
N ILE A 250 -9.31 -1.32 -14.28
CA ILE A 250 -9.45 -2.75 -14.61
C ILE A 250 -8.50 -3.61 -13.75
N VAL A 251 -7.27 -3.15 -13.53
CA VAL A 251 -6.29 -3.89 -12.71
C VAL A 251 -6.77 -4.03 -11.25
N SER A 252 -7.57 -3.09 -10.76
CA SER A 252 -8.14 -3.16 -9.41
C SER A 252 -9.21 -4.25 -9.24
N VAL A 253 -9.76 -4.79 -10.33
CA VAL A 253 -10.72 -5.91 -10.30
C VAL A 253 -10.02 -7.21 -9.86
N PHE A 254 -8.69 -7.29 -9.97
CA PHE A 254 -7.90 -8.42 -9.48
C PHE A 254 -7.54 -8.32 -8.00
N LEU A 255 -7.70 -7.15 -7.34
CA LEU A 255 -7.39 -7.02 -5.90
C LEU A 255 -8.16 -8.01 -5.01
N PRO A 256 -9.46 -8.30 -5.23
CA PRO A 256 -10.20 -9.31 -4.49
C PRO A 256 -9.60 -10.72 -4.56
N LEU A 257 -8.81 -11.07 -5.59
CA LEU A 257 -8.12 -12.36 -5.65
C LEU A 257 -7.07 -12.49 -4.56
N GLY A 258 -6.46 -11.38 -4.11
CA GLY A 258 -5.46 -11.37 -3.06
C GLY A 258 -5.96 -11.97 -1.74
N PRO A 259 -7.00 -11.40 -1.10
CA PRO A 259 -7.53 -11.94 0.15
C PRO A 259 -8.15 -13.32 0.01
N LEU A 260 -8.74 -13.67 -1.15
CA LEU A 260 -9.28 -15.01 -1.39
C LEU A 260 -8.18 -16.07 -1.50
N GLY A 261 -7.06 -15.76 -2.17
CA GLY A 261 -5.93 -16.67 -2.27
C GLY A 261 -5.14 -16.78 -0.97
N GLN A 262 -4.80 -15.64 -0.36
CA GLN A 262 -4.03 -15.60 0.89
C GLN A 262 -4.84 -16.13 2.08
N GLY A 263 -6.15 -15.88 2.14
CA GLY A 263 -7.01 -16.41 3.20
C GLY A 263 -7.24 -17.92 3.12
N GLY A 264 -6.98 -18.56 1.97
CA GLY A 264 -6.94 -20.03 1.86
C GLY A 264 -5.55 -20.63 2.08
N PHE A 265 -4.49 -19.82 2.02
CA PHE A 265 -3.12 -20.27 2.24
C PHE A 265 -2.71 -20.23 3.73
N GLY A 266 -3.08 -19.15 4.43
CA GLY A 266 -2.86 -18.98 5.87
C GLY A 266 -4.03 -19.49 6.70
#